data_AF-A0A5M6IMF1-F1
#
_entry.id   AF-A0A5M6IMF1-F1
#
_cell.length_a   1.000
_cell.length_b   1.000
_cell.length_c   1.000
_cell.angle_alpha   90.00
_cell.angle_beta   90.00
_cell.angle_gamma   90.00
#
_symmetry.space_group_name_H-M   'P 1'
#
loop_
_entity.id
_entity.type
_entity.pdbx_description
1 polymer ?
#
loop_
_entity_poly.entity_id
_entity_poly.type
_entity_poly.pdbx_seq_one_letter_code
_entity_poly.pdbx_strand_id
1 'polypeptide(L)'
;MTGTPPLGLRRRRLLFGTDTPAAPVALALLGDACLALRGIACMSCRDACPAGAIRFTLARGGARPHVVAASCTGCGDCVRVCPADALRVSAPPVPESPDAG
;
A
#
# COMPACT_ATOMS: atom_id res chain seq x y z
N MET A 1 41.06 44.73 0.00
CA MET A 1 41.39 43.35 -0.42
C MET A 1 40.53 42.44 0.42
N THR A 2 39.29 42.26 -0.04
CA THR A 2 38.13 41.77 0.70
C THR A 2 38.22 40.27 0.95
N GLY A 3 38.17 39.87 2.23
CA GLY A 3 38.18 38.48 2.66
C GLY A 3 36.98 37.72 2.09
N THR A 4 37.28 36.62 1.42
CA THR A 4 36.33 35.63 0.88
C THR A 4 35.51 35.03 2.04
N PRO A 5 34.18 35.15 2.07
CA PRO A 5 33.37 34.50 3.11
C PRO A 5 33.35 32.97 2.89
N PRO A 6 33.42 32.14 3.96
CA PRO A 6 33.43 30.70 3.82
C PRO A 6 32.05 30.18 3.38
N LEU A 7 32.08 29.30 2.37
CA LEU A 7 30.95 28.49 1.88
C LEU A 7 30.38 27.59 3.00
N GLY A 8 29.55 28.15 3.87
CA GLY A 8 28.85 27.46 4.96
C GLY A 8 27.37 27.15 4.68
N LEU A 9 26.92 27.27 3.43
CA LEU A 9 25.52 27.01 3.03
C LEU A 9 25.30 25.53 2.70
N ARG A 10 25.30 24.71 3.76
CA ARG A 10 24.89 23.29 3.74
C ARG A 10 23.94 22.96 4.90
N ARG A 11 23.09 23.90 5.34
CA ARG A 11 22.10 23.66 6.42
C ARG A 11 20.64 23.55 5.96
N ARG A 12 20.34 23.75 4.67
CA ARG A 12 18.95 23.68 4.15
C ARG A 12 18.55 22.34 3.52
N ARG A 13 19.44 21.33 3.55
CA ARG A 13 19.15 20.01 2.96
C ARG A 13 18.61 18.97 3.96
N LEU A 14 18.32 19.40 5.20
CA LEU A 14 17.75 18.56 6.26
C LEU A 14 16.21 18.69 6.38
N LEU A 15 15.57 19.59 5.62
CA LEU A 15 14.11 19.81 5.68
C LEU A 15 13.33 19.11 4.57
N PHE A 16 14.00 18.59 3.55
CA PHE A 16 13.37 17.77 2.51
C PHE A 16 13.74 16.32 2.79
N GLY A 17 12.89 15.66 3.59
CA GLY A 17 12.79 14.21 3.54
C GLY A 17 12.64 13.81 2.09
N THR A 18 13.50 12.93 1.61
CA THR A 18 13.31 12.34 0.30
C THR A 18 12.04 11.53 0.36
N ASP A 19 10.94 12.13 -0.11
CA ASP A 19 9.73 11.43 -0.54
C ASP A 19 10.16 10.51 -1.68
N THR A 20 10.71 9.36 -1.28
CA THR A 20 11.11 8.31 -2.19
C THR A 20 9.82 7.90 -2.89
N PRO A 21 9.73 8.01 -4.23
CA PRO A 21 8.51 7.65 -4.94
C PRO A 21 8.18 6.20 -4.58
N ALA A 22 6.94 6.01 -4.13
CA ALA A 22 6.37 4.74 -3.75
C ALA A 22 6.82 3.66 -4.75
N ALA A 23 7.71 2.78 -4.28
CA ALA A 23 8.13 1.58 -5.00
C ALA A 23 6.89 0.87 -5.57
N PRO A 24 6.99 0.19 -6.72
CA PRO A 24 5.83 -0.38 -7.39
C PRO A 24 5.06 -1.28 -6.42
N VAL A 25 3.91 -0.76 -5.95
CA VAL A 25 3.25 -1.29 -4.76
C VAL A 25 2.60 -2.62 -5.10
N ALA A 26 3.03 -3.65 -4.38
CA ALA A 26 2.30 -4.90 -4.28
C ALA A 26 0.86 -4.59 -3.82
N LEU A 27 -0.12 -4.85 -4.69
CA LEU A 27 -1.48 -4.39 -4.49
C LEU A 27 -2.41 -5.57 -4.23
N ALA A 28 -3.23 -5.45 -3.18
CA ALA A 28 -4.37 -6.34 -3.00
C ALA A 28 -5.45 -6.02 -4.05
N LEU A 29 -5.91 -7.04 -4.76
CA LEU A 29 -6.96 -6.97 -5.77
C LEU A 29 -8.19 -7.70 -5.27
N LEU A 30 -9.38 -7.11 -5.45
CA LEU A 30 -10.66 -7.73 -5.14
C LEU A 30 -11.26 -8.38 -6.38
N GLY A 31 -11.75 -9.61 -6.21
CA GLY A 31 -12.51 -10.35 -7.22
C GLY A 31 -14.01 -10.35 -6.96
N ASP A 32 -14.76 -10.81 -7.96
CA ASP A 32 -16.23 -10.82 -7.98
C ASP A 32 -16.87 -11.72 -6.92
N ALA A 33 -16.12 -12.70 -6.41
CA ALA A 33 -16.56 -13.58 -5.33
C ALA A 33 -16.70 -12.86 -3.97
N CYS A 34 -16.26 -11.60 -3.85
CA CYS A 34 -16.28 -10.86 -2.60
C CYS A 34 -17.70 -10.73 -2.03
N LEU A 35 -17.91 -11.31 -0.83
CA LEU A 35 -19.22 -11.29 -0.16
C LEU A 35 -19.75 -9.88 0.08
N ALA A 36 -18.88 -8.90 0.33
CA ALA A 36 -19.28 -7.51 0.52
C ALA A 36 -19.80 -6.85 -0.77
N LEU A 37 -19.27 -7.22 -1.95
CA LEU A 37 -19.84 -6.77 -3.22
C LEU A 37 -21.23 -7.37 -3.48
N ARG A 38 -21.56 -8.46 -2.79
CA ARG A 38 -22.87 -9.16 -2.81
C ARG A 38 -23.77 -8.81 -1.61
N GLY A 39 -23.47 -7.74 -0.89
CA GLY A 39 -24.33 -7.20 0.17
C GLY A 39 -24.15 -7.84 1.55
N ILE A 40 -23.18 -8.75 1.73
CA ILE A 40 -22.90 -9.39 3.02
C ILE A 40 -21.81 -8.62 3.78
N ALA A 41 -22.07 -8.26 5.03
CA ALA A 41 -21.13 -7.53 5.89
C ALA A 41 -20.01 -8.45 6.45
N CYS A 42 -19.10 -8.91 5.59
CA CYS A 42 -18.02 -9.84 5.97
C CYS A 42 -16.85 -9.13 6.69
N MET A 43 -16.32 -8.05 6.12
CA MET A 43 -15.23 -7.19 6.67
C MET A 43 -13.93 -7.89 7.14
N SER A 44 -13.80 -9.21 7.06
CA SER A 44 -12.66 -9.96 7.60
C SER A 44 -11.31 -9.50 7.07
N CYS A 45 -11.25 -9.12 5.78
CA CYS A 45 -10.03 -8.61 5.17
C CYS A 45 -9.62 -7.22 5.70
N ARG A 46 -10.57 -6.36 6.12
CA ARG A 46 -10.26 -5.10 6.79
C ARG A 46 -9.64 -5.39 8.15
N ASP A 47 -10.28 -6.26 8.93
CA ASP A 47 -9.88 -6.52 10.31
C ASP A 47 -8.49 -7.18 10.39
N ALA A 48 -8.16 -8.02 9.40
CA ALA A 48 -6.86 -8.66 9.31
C ALA A 48 -5.77 -7.79 8.66
N CYS A 49 -6.08 -6.60 8.12
CA CYS A 49 -5.09 -5.81 7.39
C CYS A 49 -4.27 -4.94 8.36
N PRO A 50 -2.99 -5.27 8.66
CA PRO A 50 -2.20 -4.52 9.63
C PRO A 50 -1.89 -3.09 9.17
N ALA A 51 -1.82 -2.87 7.85
CA ALA A 51 -1.55 -1.55 7.28
C ALA A 51 -2.80 -0.68 7.11
N GLY A 52 -4.00 -1.20 7.42
CA GLY A 52 -5.27 -0.48 7.24
C GLY A 52 -5.59 -0.13 5.78
N ALA A 53 -4.98 -0.84 4.81
CA ALA A 53 -5.11 -0.56 3.39
C ALA A 53 -6.49 -0.94 2.83
N ILE A 54 -7.19 -1.88 3.45
CA ILE A 54 -8.52 -2.32 3.01
C ILE A 54 -9.58 -1.53 3.77
N ARG A 55 -10.30 -0.70 3.04
CA ARG A 55 -11.35 0.18 3.55
C ARG A 55 -12.70 -0.18 2.95
N PHE A 56 -13.75 0.26 3.60
CA PHE A 56 -15.12 0.10 3.13
C PHE A 56 -15.81 1.45 3.23
N THR A 57 -16.47 1.83 2.15
CA THR A 57 -17.28 3.05 2.06
C THR A 57 -18.74 2.64 2.01
N LEU A 58 -19.62 3.35 2.73
CA LEU A 58 -21.05 3.09 2.63
C LEU A 58 -21.53 3.42 1.21
N ALA A 59 -22.31 2.51 0.63
CA ALA A 59 -22.97 2.68 -0.65
C ALA A 59 -24.38 2.06 -0.61
N ARG A 60 -25.19 2.32 -1.65
CA ARG A 60 -26.47 1.62 -1.80
C ARG A 60 -26.23 0.12 -1.94
N GLY A 61 -26.98 -0.66 -1.17
CA GLY A 61 -26.85 -2.12 -1.15
C GLY A 61 -25.71 -2.66 -0.29
N GLY A 62 -25.08 -1.82 0.56
CA GLY A 62 -24.10 -2.25 1.56
C GLY A 62 -22.75 -1.55 1.46
N ALA A 63 -21.86 -1.87 2.41
CA ALA A 63 -20.52 -1.32 2.46
C ALA A 63 -19.65 -1.89 1.32
N ARG A 64 -19.09 -1.03 0.48
CA ARG A 64 -18.27 -1.42 -0.67
C ARG A 64 -16.78 -1.40 -0.29
N PRO A 65 -16.08 -2.53 -0.40
CA PRO A 65 -14.65 -2.59 -0.13
C PRO A 65 -13.83 -1.90 -1.23
N HIS A 66 -12.71 -1.30 -0.85
CA HIS A 66 -11.69 -0.80 -1.76
C HIS A 66 -10.31 -0.87 -1.09
N VAL A 67 -9.25 -0.89 -1.90
CA VAL A 67 -7.86 -0.92 -1.42
C VAL A 67 -7.21 0.44 -1.65
N VAL A 68 -6.65 1.00 -0.60
CA VAL A 68 -5.79 2.18 -0.67
C VAL A 68 -4.39 1.71 -1.05
N ALA A 69 -4.06 1.81 -2.33
CA ALA A 69 -2.80 1.32 -2.87
C ALA A 69 -1.56 1.87 -2.15
N ALA A 70 -1.57 3.16 -1.79
CA ALA A 70 -0.49 3.81 -1.06
C ALA A 70 -0.21 3.24 0.33
N SER A 71 -1.17 2.52 0.92
CA SER A 71 -1.04 1.88 2.24
C SER A 71 -0.85 0.36 2.13
N CYS A 72 -1.02 -0.23 0.94
CA CYS A 72 -0.93 -1.67 0.77
C CYS A 72 0.54 -2.09 0.73
N THR A 73 0.93 -2.99 1.62
CA THR A 73 2.29 -3.54 1.70
C THR A 73 2.46 -4.83 0.90
N GLY A 74 1.37 -5.40 0.39
CA GLY A 74 1.36 -6.73 -0.21
C GLY A 74 1.62 -7.89 0.76
N CYS A 75 1.45 -7.71 2.07
CA CYS A 75 1.72 -8.76 3.07
C CYS A 75 0.89 -10.06 2.92
N GLY A 76 -0.29 -9.99 2.29
CA GLY A 76 -1.11 -11.18 2.01
C GLY A 76 -2.04 -11.63 3.13
N ASP A 77 -2.05 -11.00 4.30
CA ASP A 77 -2.93 -11.38 5.41
C ASP A 77 -4.41 -11.41 5.01
N CYS A 78 -4.83 -10.43 4.23
CA CYS A 78 -6.19 -10.34 3.68
C CYS A 78 -6.59 -11.53 2.80
N VAL A 79 -5.64 -12.12 2.06
CA VAL A 79 -5.87 -13.32 1.23
C VAL A 79 -6.10 -14.51 2.14
N ARG A 80 -5.24 -14.68 3.15
CA ARG A 80 -5.25 -15.81 4.07
C ARG A 80 -6.54 -15.90 4.90
N VAL A 81 -7.17 -14.77 5.23
CA VAL A 81 -8.42 -14.73 6.01
C VAL A 81 -9.68 -14.69 5.16
N CYS A 82 -9.59 -14.58 3.83
CA CYS A 82 -10.77 -14.39 2.99
C CYS A 82 -11.58 -15.69 2.87
N PRO A 83 -12.82 -15.77 3.41
CA PRO A 83 -13.61 -17.00 3.35
C PRO A 83 -14.15 -17.32 1.95
N ALA A 84 -14.12 -16.35 1.03
CA ALA A 84 -14.62 -16.48 -0.34
C ALA A 84 -13.49 -16.53 -1.38
N ASP A 85 -12.23 -16.58 -0.93
CA ASP A 85 -11.04 -16.64 -1.79
C ASP A 85 -11.02 -15.52 -2.86
N ALA A 86 -11.56 -14.36 -2.49
CA ALA A 86 -11.86 -13.24 -3.40
C ALA A 86 -10.75 -12.19 -3.45
N LEU A 87 -9.58 -12.44 -2.84
CA LEU A 87 -8.45 -11.51 -2.81
C LEU A 87 -7.20 -12.16 -3.40
N ARG A 88 -6.42 -11.35 -4.11
CA ARG A 88 -5.07 -11.70 -4.58
C ARG A 88 -4.12 -10.55 -4.25
N VAL A 89 -2.84 -10.83 -4.10
CA VAL A 89 -1.81 -9.78 -4.01
C VAL A 89 -0.92 -9.89 -5.24
N SER A 90 -0.74 -8.78 -5.96
CA SER A 90 0.29 -8.72 -7.00
C SER A 90 1.66 -8.61 -6.33
N ALA A 91 2.63 -9.42 -6.73
CA ALA A 91 4.01 -9.17 -6.35
C ALA A 91 4.46 -7.81 -6.90
N PRO A 92 5.29 -7.05 -6.17
CA PRO A 92 6.00 -5.95 -6.81
C PRO A 92 6.92 -6.57 -7.89
N PRO A 93 7.17 -5.92 -9.03
CA PRO A 93 8.25 -6.34 -9.90
C PRO A 93 9.53 -6.30 -9.05
N VAL A 94 10.12 -7.46 -8.80
CA VAL A 94 11.38 -7.58 -8.08
C VAL A 94 12.42 -6.83 -8.93
N PRO A 95 13.07 -5.76 -8.44
CA PRO A 95 14.24 -5.25 -9.15
C PRO A 95 15.29 -6.36 -9.09
N GLU A 96 15.57 -6.98 -10.24
CA GLU A 96 16.66 -7.94 -10.40
C GLU A 96 17.95 -7.29 -9.89
N SER A 97 18.40 -7.68 -8.70
CA SER A 97 19.72 -7.34 -8.17
C SER A 97 20.71 -8.35 -8.75
N PRO A 98 21.66 -7.94 -9.61
CA PRO A 98 22.64 -8.85 -10.20
C PRO A 98 23.78 -9.12 -9.22
N ASP A 99 23.52 -9.78 -8.10
CA ASP A 99 24.55 -10.21 -7.13
C ASP A 99 24.12 -11.49 -6.39
N ALA A 100 23.79 -12.52 -7.17
CA ALA A 100 23.71 -13.89 -6.67
C ALA A 100 24.61 -14.77 -7.56
N GLY A 101 25.87 -14.93 -7.15
CA GLY A 101 26.82 -15.91 -7.71
C GLY A 101 28.03 -15.30 -8.38
#